data_AF-M5U7G3-F1
#
_entry.id   AF-M5U7G3-F1
#
_cell.length_a   1.000
_cell.length_b   1.000
_cell.length_c   1.000
_cell.angle_alpha   90.00
_cell.angle_beta   90.00
_cell.angle_gamma   90.00
#
_symmetry.space_group_name_H-M   'P 1'
#
loop_
_entity.id
_entity.type
_entity.pdbx_description
1 polymer ?
#
loop_
_entity_poly.entity_id
_entity_poly.type
_entity_poly.pdbx_seq_one_letter_code
_entity_poly.pdbx_strand_id
1 'polypeptide(L)'
;MTSIHRQQTPSVPTATRATPVRIVSAYLVVQAIGTLAWWVLLLVYPASIPWFQPAAWPNGALLSFWMADFVLIIAGSLLAAICVWRRASSAVTLVWVVAAVTWYPTLVCIATSLQTGEAWIASAMMVCMAGLSLCMATIHGNTSQSPATIRVASMSPAVATALTLGQTVIFWGTFLWVLPLGIVELQLRLGWQVFQHPLQSPLSGGLFLVASSLGLWSGITMAIRGDGTPLPTATAPRLVIAGPYRYVRNPMALAGIVQGIAVGWFLGSLPVIAYALCGAVVWHVFVRPVEERDLQLRFGADYHRYQKHVRLWIPTVPFF
;
A
#
# COMPACT_ATOMS: atom_id res chain seq x y z
N MET A 1 2.10 -27.69 38.33
CA MET A 1 1.10 -27.93 37.27
C MET A 1 0.10 -26.78 37.31
N THR A 2 0.40 -25.70 36.59
CA THR A 2 -0.36 -24.44 36.61
C THR A 2 -1.29 -24.45 35.40
N SER A 3 -2.59 -24.50 35.65
CA SER A 3 -3.63 -24.60 34.63
C SER A 3 -3.64 -23.35 33.75
N ILE A 4 -3.31 -23.53 32.46
CA ILE A 4 -3.47 -22.50 31.44
C ILE A 4 -4.96 -22.34 31.20
N HIS A 5 -5.54 -21.25 31.68
CA HIS A 5 -6.89 -20.84 31.35
C HIS A 5 -6.96 -20.52 29.85
N ARG A 6 -7.36 -21.52 29.05
CA ARG A 6 -7.75 -21.33 27.65
C ARG A 6 -9.07 -20.57 27.66
N GLN A 7 -9.00 -19.23 27.73
CA GLN A 7 -10.17 -18.37 27.52
C GLN A 7 -10.73 -18.69 26.13
N GLN A 8 -11.95 -19.22 26.11
CA GLN A 8 -12.76 -19.35 24.91
C GLN A 8 -12.93 -17.95 24.34
N THR A 9 -12.37 -17.74 23.16
CA THR A 9 -12.63 -16.55 22.35
C THR A 9 -14.13 -16.44 22.16
N PRO A 10 -14.79 -15.36 22.60
CA PRO A 10 -16.19 -15.14 22.28
C PRO A 10 -16.32 -15.11 20.75
N SER A 11 -17.29 -15.87 20.24
CA SER A 11 -17.68 -15.83 18.83
C SER A 11 -18.06 -14.39 18.48
N VAL A 12 -17.13 -13.66 17.88
CA VAL A 12 -17.40 -12.33 17.34
C VAL A 12 -18.58 -12.49 16.38
N PRO A 13 -19.69 -11.75 16.57
CA PRO A 13 -20.77 -11.78 15.61
C PRO A 13 -20.17 -11.45 14.25
N THR A 14 -20.38 -12.32 13.26
CA THR A 14 -20.14 -12.03 11.85
C THR A 14 -21.10 -10.94 11.44
N ALA A 15 -20.82 -9.71 11.87
CA ALA A 15 -21.41 -8.53 11.28
C ALA A 15 -21.01 -8.59 9.81
N THR A 16 -21.96 -8.98 8.98
CA THR A 16 -21.89 -8.90 7.53
C THR A 16 -21.67 -7.43 7.20
N ARG A 17 -20.40 -7.00 7.21
CA ARG A 17 -20.00 -5.66 6.81
C ARG A 17 -20.49 -5.54 5.37
N ALA A 18 -21.55 -4.77 5.17
CA ALA A 18 -22.06 -4.49 3.85
C ALA A 18 -20.88 -3.97 3.02
N THR A 19 -20.55 -4.68 1.94
CA THR A 19 -19.50 -4.27 1.01
C THR A 19 -19.75 -2.81 0.63
N PRO A 20 -18.73 -1.92 0.68
CA PRO A 20 -18.92 -0.51 0.39
C PRO A 20 -19.07 -0.32 -1.13
N VAL A 21 -20.22 -0.73 -1.67
CA VAL A 21 -20.59 -0.70 -3.10
C VAL A 21 -20.24 0.65 -3.71
N ARG A 22 -20.53 1.75 -3.00
CA ARG A 22 -20.21 3.11 -3.45
C ARG A 22 -18.72 3.34 -3.67
N ILE A 23 -17.86 2.88 -2.77
CA ILE A 23 -16.41 3.08 -2.85
C ILE A 23 -15.84 2.28 -4.03
N VAL A 24 -16.23 0.99 -4.12
CA VAL A 24 -15.75 0.09 -5.17
C VAL A 24 -16.20 0.57 -6.55
N SER A 25 -17.50 0.84 -6.74
CA SER A 25 -18.02 1.35 -8.00
C SER A 25 -17.43 2.71 -8.37
N ALA A 26 -17.30 3.64 -7.41
CA ALA A 26 -16.72 4.95 -7.68
C ALA A 26 -15.26 4.85 -8.13
N TYR A 27 -14.46 4.01 -7.46
CA TYR A 27 -13.08 3.77 -7.88
C TYR A 27 -13.00 3.25 -9.32
N LEU A 28 -13.81 2.24 -9.68
CA LEU A 28 -13.78 1.64 -11.02
C LEU A 28 -14.17 2.65 -12.11
N VAL A 29 -15.11 3.57 -11.81
CA VAL A 29 -15.45 4.68 -12.70
C VAL A 29 -14.28 5.67 -12.81
N VAL A 30 -13.67 6.04 -11.69
CA VAL A 30 -12.49 6.94 -11.68
C VAL A 30 -11.33 6.33 -12.45
N GLN A 31 -11.10 5.02 -12.33
CA GLN A 31 -10.09 4.29 -13.09
C GLN A 31 -10.37 4.39 -14.60
N ALA A 32 -11.59 4.10 -15.04
CA ALA A 32 -11.96 4.20 -16.46
C ALA A 32 -11.77 5.63 -17.01
N ILE A 33 -12.20 6.64 -16.24
CA ILE A 33 -12.03 8.05 -16.60
C ILE A 33 -10.55 8.42 -16.65
N GLY A 34 -9.75 7.97 -15.68
CA GLY A 34 -8.32 8.22 -15.63
C GLY A 34 -7.57 7.62 -16.82
N THR A 35 -7.87 6.37 -17.18
CA THR A 35 -7.30 5.73 -18.37
C THR A 35 -7.73 6.46 -19.65
N LEU A 36 -9.00 6.84 -19.76
CA LEU A 36 -9.47 7.62 -20.91
C LEU A 36 -8.78 8.99 -21.00
N ALA A 37 -8.64 9.69 -19.87
CA ALA A 37 -7.97 10.99 -19.82
C ALA A 37 -6.48 10.88 -20.20
N TRP A 38 -5.81 9.80 -19.81
CA TRP A 38 -4.44 9.52 -20.25
C TRP A 38 -4.36 9.29 -21.76
N TRP A 39 -5.29 8.54 -22.36
CA TRP A 39 -5.38 8.40 -23.82
C TRP A 39 -5.62 9.74 -24.53
N VAL A 40 -6.53 10.56 -24.01
CA VAL A 40 -6.77 11.91 -24.53
C VAL A 40 -5.51 12.76 -24.45
N LEU A 41 -4.75 12.70 -23.36
CA LEU A 41 -3.46 13.39 -23.23
C LEU A 41 -2.49 12.97 -24.34
N LEU A 42 -2.32 11.67 -24.59
CA LEU A 42 -1.40 11.19 -25.63
C LEU A 42 -1.81 11.63 -27.04
N LEU A 43 -3.12 11.68 -27.33
CA LEU A 43 -3.63 12.03 -28.66
C LEU A 43 -3.65 13.54 -28.91
N VAL A 44 -4.03 14.33 -27.91
CA VAL A 44 -4.13 15.79 -28.01
C VAL A 44 -2.76 16.46 -27.85
N TYR A 45 -1.88 15.88 -27.04
CA TYR A 45 -0.54 16.39 -26.79
C TYR A 45 0.53 15.30 -26.98
N PRO A 46 0.85 14.91 -28.23
CA PRO A 46 1.82 13.84 -28.51
C PRO A 46 3.21 14.05 -27.88
N ALA A 47 3.58 15.29 -27.54
CA ALA A 47 4.81 15.60 -26.83
C ALA A 47 4.87 15.02 -25.40
N SER A 48 3.77 14.51 -24.84
CA SER A 48 3.79 13.74 -23.59
C SER A 48 4.19 12.28 -23.78
N ILE A 49 4.18 11.72 -25.00
CA ILE A 49 4.51 10.31 -25.24
C ILE A 49 5.88 9.93 -24.63
N PRO A 50 6.96 10.71 -24.82
CA PRO A 50 8.27 10.39 -24.22
C PRO A 50 8.29 10.41 -22.69
N TRP A 51 7.21 10.83 -22.02
CA TRP A 51 7.08 10.82 -20.55
C TRP A 51 6.75 9.45 -19.99
N PHE A 52 6.20 8.57 -20.83
CA PHE A 52 5.68 7.28 -20.41
C PHE A 52 6.36 6.10 -21.10
N GLN A 53 7.31 6.34 -22.00
CA GLN A 53 8.09 5.30 -22.66
C GLN A 53 9.59 5.67 -22.72
N PRO A 54 10.49 4.67 -22.81
CA PRO A 54 11.91 4.92 -23.03
C PRO A 54 12.18 5.61 -24.37
N ALA A 55 13.25 6.39 -24.43
CA ALA A 55 13.66 7.14 -25.63
C ALA A 55 13.97 6.23 -26.83
N ALA A 56 14.41 5.00 -26.58
CA ALA A 56 14.72 4.02 -27.62
C ALA A 56 13.49 3.39 -28.29
N TRP A 57 12.29 3.53 -27.70
CA TRP A 57 11.07 2.97 -28.27
C TRP A 57 10.56 3.81 -29.45
N PRO A 58 10.00 3.18 -30.50
CA PRO A 58 9.32 3.90 -31.56
C PRO A 58 8.21 4.81 -31.02
N ASN A 59 8.00 5.98 -31.63
CA ASN A 59 6.98 6.95 -31.21
C ASN A 59 5.55 6.36 -31.14
N GLY A 60 5.25 5.33 -31.93
CA GLY A 60 3.96 4.65 -31.94
C GLY A 60 3.85 3.45 -31.00
N ALA A 61 4.88 3.12 -30.21
CA ALA A 61 4.89 1.91 -29.39
C ALA A 61 3.75 1.90 -28.34
N LEU A 62 3.55 3.01 -27.62
CA LEU A 62 2.42 3.15 -26.68
C LEU A 62 1.05 3.02 -27.37
N LEU A 63 0.94 3.40 -28.64
CA LEU A 63 -0.33 3.31 -29.36
C LEU A 63 -0.77 1.86 -29.57
N SER A 64 0.14 0.88 -29.52
CA SER A 64 -0.20 -0.55 -29.64
C SER A 64 -1.09 -1.09 -28.52
N PHE A 65 -1.15 -0.39 -27.38
CA PHE A 65 -1.94 -0.80 -26.22
C PHE A 65 -3.42 -0.37 -26.27
N TRP A 66 -3.83 0.42 -27.28
CA TRP A 66 -5.18 1.00 -27.34
C TRP A 66 -6.29 -0.05 -27.19
N MET A 67 -6.17 -1.18 -27.88
CA MET A 67 -7.21 -2.21 -27.85
C MET A 67 -7.34 -2.81 -26.45
N ALA A 68 -6.21 -3.11 -25.81
CA ALA A 68 -6.19 -3.67 -24.46
C ALA A 68 -6.77 -2.68 -23.44
N ASP A 69 -6.40 -1.40 -23.54
CA ASP A 69 -6.85 -0.38 -22.59
C ASP A 69 -8.35 -0.09 -22.74
N PHE A 70 -8.84 0.11 -23.97
CA PHE A 70 -10.25 0.42 -24.20
C PHE A 70 -11.16 -0.77 -23.87
N VAL A 71 -10.76 -1.99 -24.20
CA VAL A 71 -11.59 -3.19 -23.99
C VAL A 71 -11.47 -3.70 -22.55
N LEU A 72 -10.26 -3.90 -22.05
CA LEU A 72 -10.04 -4.60 -20.78
C LEU A 72 -10.02 -3.63 -19.58
N ILE A 73 -9.48 -2.42 -19.74
CA ILE A 73 -9.38 -1.46 -18.63
C ILE A 73 -10.62 -0.56 -18.59
N ILE A 74 -10.91 0.21 -19.65
CA ILE A 74 -12.01 1.19 -19.65
C ILE A 74 -13.36 0.46 -19.60
N ALA A 75 -13.68 -0.34 -20.64
CA ALA A 75 -14.97 -1.04 -20.69
C ALA A 75 -15.10 -2.08 -19.56
N GLY A 76 -14.01 -2.81 -19.26
CA GLY A 76 -13.98 -3.74 -18.13
C GLY A 76 -14.27 -3.08 -16.78
N SER A 77 -13.66 -1.92 -16.49
CA SER A 77 -13.90 -1.20 -15.23
C SER A 77 -15.32 -0.63 -15.16
N LEU A 78 -15.86 -0.07 -16.26
CA LEU A 78 -17.24 0.42 -16.30
C LEU A 78 -18.26 -0.71 -16.12
N LEU A 79 -18.06 -1.85 -16.79
CA LEU A 79 -18.91 -3.02 -16.64
C LEU A 79 -18.86 -3.55 -15.20
N ALA A 80 -17.66 -3.67 -14.63
CA ALA A 80 -17.48 -4.06 -13.23
C ALA A 80 -18.20 -3.06 -12.29
N ALA A 81 -18.08 -1.75 -12.53
CA ALA A 81 -18.75 -0.73 -11.73
C ALA A 81 -20.28 -0.87 -11.76
N ILE A 82 -20.87 -1.10 -12.95
CA ILE A 82 -22.30 -1.33 -13.14
C ILE A 82 -22.75 -2.61 -12.43
N CYS A 83 -22.00 -3.70 -12.57
CA CYS A 83 -22.29 -4.97 -11.92
C CYS A 83 -22.22 -4.86 -10.39
N VAL A 84 -21.22 -4.17 -9.85
CA VAL A 84 -21.09 -3.90 -8.41
C VAL A 84 -22.28 -3.05 -7.93
N TRP A 85 -22.65 -2.01 -8.66
CA TRP A 85 -23.78 -1.13 -8.31
C TRP A 85 -25.11 -1.87 -8.31
N ARG A 86 -25.33 -2.72 -9.31
CA ARG A 86 -26.54 -3.56 -9.46
C ARG A 86 -26.51 -4.81 -8.58
N ARG A 87 -25.43 -5.05 -7.83
CA ARG A 87 -25.24 -6.26 -7.01
C ARG A 87 -25.38 -7.56 -7.81
N ALA A 88 -24.89 -7.57 -9.05
CA ALA A 88 -24.91 -8.75 -9.90
C ALA A 88 -24.00 -9.85 -9.34
N SER A 89 -24.38 -11.12 -9.55
CA SER A 89 -23.57 -12.27 -9.12
C SER A 89 -22.17 -12.32 -9.77
N SER A 90 -22.03 -11.77 -10.97
CA SER A 90 -20.77 -11.68 -11.70
C SER A 90 -19.83 -10.56 -11.22
N ALA A 91 -20.29 -9.67 -10.33
CA ALA A 91 -19.52 -8.49 -9.91
C ALA A 91 -18.16 -8.87 -9.30
N VAL A 92 -18.13 -9.87 -8.42
CA VAL A 92 -16.89 -10.33 -7.78
C VAL A 92 -15.85 -10.77 -8.81
N THR A 93 -16.26 -11.64 -9.75
CA THR A 93 -15.36 -12.11 -10.81
C THR A 93 -14.86 -10.97 -11.67
N LEU A 94 -15.74 -10.04 -12.06
CA LEU A 94 -15.34 -8.90 -12.90
C LEU A 94 -14.35 -7.97 -12.21
N VAL A 95 -14.52 -7.67 -10.91
CA VAL A 95 -13.56 -6.83 -10.17
C VAL A 95 -12.19 -7.52 -10.07
N TRP A 96 -12.16 -8.85 -9.85
CA TRP A 96 -10.91 -9.61 -9.85
C TRP A 96 -10.25 -9.67 -11.23
N VAL A 97 -11.02 -9.82 -12.30
CA VAL A 97 -10.52 -9.79 -13.67
C VAL A 97 -9.91 -8.42 -13.98
N VAL A 98 -10.60 -7.32 -13.65
CA VAL A 98 -10.06 -5.96 -13.83
C VAL A 98 -8.75 -5.80 -13.05
N ALA A 99 -8.71 -6.23 -11.78
CA ALA A 99 -7.48 -6.18 -11.00
C ALA A 99 -6.34 -6.96 -11.68
N ALA A 100 -6.58 -8.20 -12.10
CA ALA A 100 -5.58 -9.02 -12.78
C ALA A 100 -5.08 -8.38 -14.10
N VAL A 101 -5.99 -7.82 -14.91
CA VAL A 101 -5.67 -7.12 -16.16
C VAL A 101 -4.71 -5.97 -15.92
N THR A 102 -4.84 -5.22 -14.82
CA THR A 102 -3.93 -4.09 -14.52
C THR A 102 -2.51 -4.54 -14.12
N TRP A 103 -2.31 -5.77 -13.67
CA TRP A 103 -1.00 -6.25 -13.20
C TRP A 103 -0.03 -6.55 -14.34
N TYR A 104 -0.51 -7.12 -15.45
CA TYR A 104 0.37 -7.41 -16.60
C TYR A 104 1.10 -6.15 -17.13
N PRO A 105 0.41 -5.06 -17.53
CA PRO A 105 1.08 -3.85 -17.99
C PRO A 105 1.89 -3.18 -16.86
N THR A 106 1.49 -3.33 -15.59
CA THR A 106 2.31 -2.86 -14.45
C THR A 106 3.67 -3.56 -14.40
N LEU A 107 3.69 -4.88 -14.53
CA LEU A 107 4.93 -5.66 -14.55
C LEU A 107 5.78 -5.33 -15.79
N VAL A 108 5.14 -5.10 -16.94
CA VAL A 108 5.83 -4.63 -18.15
C VAL A 108 6.50 -3.28 -17.89
N CYS A 109 5.78 -2.28 -17.37
CA CYS A 109 6.35 -0.98 -17.04
C CYS A 109 7.54 -1.10 -16.08
N ILE A 110 7.37 -1.84 -14.98
CA ILE A 110 8.45 -2.03 -13.99
C ILE A 110 9.66 -2.70 -14.65
N ALA A 111 9.45 -3.78 -15.43
CA ALA A 111 10.54 -4.46 -16.13
C ALA A 111 11.25 -3.55 -17.14
N THR A 112 10.50 -2.74 -17.89
CA THR A 112 11.04 -1.75 -18.82
C THR A 112 11.87 -0.70 -18.09
N SER A 113 11.37 -0.16 -16.97
CA SER A 113 12.12 0.81 -16.16
C SER A 113 13.39 0.23 -15.56
N LEU A 114 13.35 -1.03 -15.10
CA LEU A 114 14.54 -1.72 -14.60
C LEU A 114 15.59 -1.96 -15.68
N GLN A 115 15.16 -2.26 -16.90
CA GLN A 115 16.07 -2.53 -18.03
C GLN A 115 16.68 -1.26 -18.63
N THR A 116 15.90 -0.17 -18.69
CA THR A 116 16.28 1.06 -19.41
C THR A 116 16.75 2.16 -18.48
N GLY A 117 16.37 2.14 -17.20
CA GLY A 117 16.54 3.26 -16.29
C GLY A 117 15.57 4.42 -16.53
N GLU A 118 14.62 4.28 -17.46
CA GLU A 118 13.68 5.33 -17.89
C GLU A 118 12.21 4.93 -17.63
N ALA A 119 11.26 5.84 -17.91
CA ALA A 119 9.81 5.60 -17.83
C ALA A 119 9.30 5.16 -16.43
N TRP A 120 9.96 5.60 -15.37
CA TRP A 120 9.54 5.41 -13.98
C TRP A 120 8.21 6.09 -13.68
N ILE A 121 7.85 7.18 -14.38
CA ILE A 121 6.50 7.78 -14.27
C ILE A 121 5.43 6.75 -14.64
N ALA A 122 5.60 6.01 -15.74
CA ALA A 122 4.66 4.97 -16.14
C ALA A 122 4.59 3.85 -15.10
N SER A 123 5.74 3.36 -14.62
CA SER A 123 5.81 2.37 -13.54
C SER A 123 5.10 2.82 -12.26
N ALA A 124 5.30 4.08 -11.86
CA ALA A 124 4.68 4.64 -10.66
C ALA A 124 3.15 4.78 -10.81
N MET A 125 2.67 5.21 -11.97
CA MET A 125 1.23 5.29 -12.24
C MET A 125 0.58 3.91 -12.28
N MET A 126 1.20 2.96 -12.97
CA MET A 126 0.67 1.62 -13.14
C MET A 126 0.67 0.84 -11.82
N VAL A 127 1.71 0.93 -11.00
CA VAL A 127 1.73 0.27 -9.68
C VAL A 127 0.68 0.85 -8.73
N CYS A 128 0.39 2.16 -8.80
CA CYS A 128 -0.73 2.76 -8.09
C CYS A 128 -2.07 2.18 -8.54
N MET A 129 -2.31 2.11 -9.85
CA MET A 129 -3.54 1.56 -10.41
C MET A 129 -3.73 0.07 -10.06
N ALA A 130 -2.68 -0.74 -10.20
CA ALA A 130 -2.75 -2.17 -9.88
C ALA A 130 -2.94 -2.41 -8.37
N GLY A 131 -2.25 -1.64 -7.52
CA GLY A 131 -2.41 -1.70 -6.07
C GLY A 131 -3.82 -1.32 -5.64
N LEU A 132 -4.36 -0.22 -6.13
CA LEU A 132 -5.72 0.23 -5.81
C LEU A 132 -6.80 -0.71 -6.38
N SER A 133 -6.59 -1.26 -7.59
CA SER A 133 -7.48 -2.28 -8.16
C SER A 133 -7.51 -3.55 -7.31
N LEU A 134 -6.35 -3.99 -6.83
CA LEU A 134 -6.25 -5.12 -5.90
C LEU A 134 -6.94 -4.78 -4.57
N CYS A 135 -6.79 -3.57 -4.04
CA CYS A 135 -7.55 -3.12 -2.87
C CYS A 135 -9.06 -3.20 -3.11
N MET A 136 -9.55 -2.76 -4.28
CA MET A 136 -10.99 -2.86 -4.58
C MET A 136 -11.47 -4.30 -4.73
N ALA A 137 -10.71 -5.17 -5.39
CA ALA A 137 -11.04 -6.59 -5.51
C ALA A 137 -11.13 -7.26 -4.14
N THR A 138 -10.18 -6.94 -3.26
CA THR A 138 -10.11 -7.50 -1.92
C THR A 138 -11.16 -6.90 -0.97
N ILE A 139 -11.57 -5.64 -1.14
CA ILE A 139 -12.69 -5.03 -0.41
C ILE A 139 -14.04 -5.58 -0.89
N HIS A 140 -14.19 -5.83 -2.19
CA HIS A 140 -15.45 -6.25 -2.78
C HIS A 140 -15.75 -7.74 -2.60
N GLY A 141 -14.73 -8.61 -2.71
CA GLY A 141 -14.92 -10.06 -2.70
C GLY A 141 -15.55 -10.61 -1.40
N ASN A 142 -16.10 -11.81 -1.50
CA ASN A 142 -16.79 -12.49 -0.40
C ASN A 142 -15.82 -12.88 0.73
N THR A 143 -16.30 -13.02 1.97
CA THR A 143 -15.51 -13.50 3.13
C THR A 143 -14.83 -14.86 2.91
N SER A 144 -15.29 -15.68 1.95
CA SER A 144 -14.61 -16.91 1.54
C SER A 144 -13.51 -16.67 0.48
N GLN A 145 -13.62 -15.63 -0.34
CA GLN A 145 -12.81 -15.39 -1.55
C GLN A 145 -11.94 -14.11 -1.50
N SER A 146 -12.12 -13.25 -0.49
CA SER A 146 -11.42 -11.98 -0.36
C SER A 146 -10.26 -12.04 0.64
N PRO A 147 -9.07 -11.58 0.24
CA PRO A 147 -7.97 -11.34 1.16
C PRO A 147 -8.20 -10.18 2.15
N ALA A 148 -9.04 -9.15 1.88
CA ALA A 148 -9.04 -7.92 2.70
C ALA A 148 -10.15 -7.75 3.75
N THR A 149 -10.99 -8.73 4.01
CA THR A 149 -11.73 -8.73 5.28
C THR A 149 -10.73 -9.09 6.37
N ILE A 150 -10.52 -8.24 7.38
CA ILE A 150 -9.61 -8.52 8.51
C ILE A 150 -9.73 -9.99 8.92
N ARG A 151 -8.78 -10.83 8.52
CA ARG A 151 -8.83 -12.26 8.84
C ARG A 151 -7.91 -12.48 10.01
N VAL A 152 -8.49 -12.91 11.11
CA VAL A 152 -7.70 -13.44 12.21
C VAL A 152 -7.26 -14.83 11.80
N ALA A 153 -5.98 -14.96 11.45
CA ALA A 153 -5.37 -16.23 11.10
C ALA A 153 -4.22 -16.48 12.07
N SER A 154 -4.28 -17.57 12.83
CA SER A 154 -3.15 -18.02 13.64
C SER A 154 -2.18 -18.77 12.74
N MET A 155 -0.92 -18.33 12.69
CA MET A 155 0.14 -18.97 11.90
C MET A 155 1.30 -19.36 12.80
N SER A 156 2.15 -20.29 12.33
CA SER A 156 3.43 -20.53 13.01
C SER A 156 4.31 -19.28 12.88
N PRO A 157 5.15 -18.97 13.89
CA PRO A 157 6.02 -17.79 13.84
C PRO A 157 6.92 -17.74 12.60
N ALA A 158 7.39 -18.90 12.12
CA ALA A 158 8.21 -18.99 10.92
C ALA A 158 7.44 -18.55 9.66
N VAL A 159 6.20 -19.03 9.48
CA VAL A 159 5.36 -18.66 8.34
C VAL A 159 4.95 -17.19 8.42
N ALA A 160 4.54 -16.72 9.61
CA ALA A 160 4.20 -15.31 9.81
C ALA A 160 5.38 -14.39 9.51
N THR A 161 6.60 -14.77 9.91
CA THR A 161 7.83 -14.02 9.62
C THR A 161 8.15 -14.02 8.13
N ALA A 162 8.11 -15.16 7.45
CA ALA A 162 8.38 -15.25 6.01
C ALA A 162 7.40 -14.41 5.19
N LEU A 163 6.10 -14.49 5.52
CA LEU A 163 5.08 -13.65 4.87
C LEU A 163 5.29 -12.16 5.15
N THR A 164 5.62 -11.80 6.40
CA THR A 164 5.91 -10.40 6.76
C THR A 164 7.12 -9.86 5.99
N LEU A 165 8.17 -10.66 5.82
CA LEU A 165 9.35 -10.28 5.05
C LEU A 165 9.02 -10.13 3.55
N GLY A 166 8.30 -11.09 2.97
CA GLY A 166 7.85 -10.98 1.56
C GLY A 166 6.97 -9.75 1.32
N GLN A 167 6.06 -9.47 2.25
CA GLN A 167 5.23 -8.25 2.22
C GLN A 167 6.06 -6.99 2.35
N THR A 168 7.07 -6.99 3.22
CA THR A 168 8.00 -5.86 3.39
C THR A 168 8.73 -5.55 2.09
N VAL A 169 9.20 -6.58 1.36
CA VAL A 169 9.85 -6.40 0.05
C VAL A 169 8.91 -5.74 -0.95
N ILE A 170 7.66 -6.21 -1.06
CA ILE A 170 6.67 -5.64 -1.98
C ILE A 170 6.33 -4.18 -1.60
N PHE A 171 6.09 -3.94 -0.30
CA PHE A 171 5.73 -2.62 0.20
C PHE A 171 6.88 -1.62 0.03
N TRP A 172 8.10 -2.00 0.42
CA TRP A 172 9.28 -1.15 0.27
C TRP A 172 9.62 -0.92 -1.21
N GLY A 173 9.58 -1.97 -2.04
CA GLY A 173 9.79 -1.84 -3.48
C GLY A 173 8.81 -0.85 -4.12
N THR A 174 7.54 -0.86 -3.69
CA THR A 174 6.53 0.07 -4.21
C THR A 174 6.75 1.49 -3.68
N PHE A 175 6.68 1.67 -2.35
CA PHE A 175 6.57 2.98 -1.72
C PHE A 175 7.91 3.69 -1.51
N LEU A 176 9.02 2.95 -1.46
CA LEU A 176 10.37 3.48 -1.21
C LEU A 176 11.28 3.42 -2.44
N TRP A 177 10.83 2.83 -3.55
CA TRP A 177 11.64 2.74 -4.77
C TRP A 177 10.88 3.14 -6.03
N VAL A 178 9.87 2.38 -6.48
CA VAL A 178 9.16 2.66 -7.75
C VAL A 178 8.48 4.04 -7.72
N LEU A 179 7.72 4.34 -6.66
CA LEU A 179 7.02 5.63 -6.55
C LEU A 179 7.99 6.82 -6.43
N PRO A 180 9.01 6.79 -5.55
CA PRO A 180 10.01 7.85 -5.49
C PRO A 180 10.73 8.11 -6.82
N LEU A 181 11.11 7.07 -7.57
CA LEU A 181 11.77 7.25 -8.86
C LEU A 181 10.85 7.89 -9.90
N GLY A 182 9.57 7.52 -9.93
CA GLY A 182 8.59 8.20 -10.80
C GLY A 182 8.39 9.67 -10.41
N ILE A 183 8.39 9.99 -9.12
CA ILE A 183 8.30 11.37 -8.62
C ILE A 183 9.55 12.18 -9.02
N VAL A 184 10.76 11.60 -8.88
CA VAL A 184 12.00 12.27 -9.28
C VAL A 184 12.06 12.47 -10.79
N GLU A 185 11.66 11.49 -11.59
CA GLU A 185 11.60 11.66 -13.04
C GLU A 185 10.63 12.78 -13.43
N LEU A 186 9.44 12.84 -12.79
CA LEU A 186 8.50 13.93 -12.99
C LEU A 186 9.09 15.29 -12.59
N GLN A 187 9.75 15.37 -11.43
CA GLN A 187 10.44 16.57 -10.95
C GLN A 187 11.44 17.09 -12.00
N LEU A 188 12.28 16.20 -12.55
CA LEU A 188 13.29 16.55 -13.54
C LEU A 188 12.67 16.99 -14.87
N ARG A 189 11.60 16.32 -15.33
CA ARG A 189 10.87 16.71 -16.55
C ARG A 189 10.18 18.06 -16.44
N LEU A 190 9.76 18.44 -15.23
CA LEU A 190 9.22 19.77 -14.92
C LEU A 190 10.32 20.85 -14.77
N GLY A 191 11.60 20.48 -14.91
CA GLY A 191 12.74 21.39 -14.77
C GLY A 191 13.05 21.78 -13.31
N TRP A 192 12.45 21.09 -12.33
CA TRP A 192 12.70 21.35 -10.92
C TRP A 192 14.05 20.77 -10.50
N GLN A 193 14.84 21.58 -9.81
CA GLN A 193 16.18 21.18 -9.38
C GLN A 193 16.12 20.18 -8.22
N VAL A 194 17.07 19.26 -8.21
CA VAL A 194 17.37 18.42 -7.04
C VAL A 194 18.36 19.16 -6.15
N PHE A 195 18.21 19.04 -4.84
CA PHE A 195 19.20 19.59 -3.91
C PHE A 195 20.34 18.60 -3.69
N GLN A 196 21.53 19.12 -3.39
CA GLN A 196 22.73 18.31 -3.15
C GLN A 196 23.56 18.91 -2.02
N HIS A 197 24.08 18.07 -1.12
CA HIS A 197 25.11 18.48 -0.15
C HIS A 197 26.02 17.31 0.27
N PRO A 198 27.24 17.57 0.78
CA PRO A 198 28.27 16.53 0.98
C PRO A 198 27.89 15.41 1.96
N LEU A 199 27.08 15.72 2.97
CA LEU A 199 26.63 14.77 3.99
C LEU A 199 25.32 14.07 3.66
N GLN A 200 24.77 14.26 2.46
CA GLN A 200 23.45 13.74 2.07
C GLN A 200 23.39 12.22 2.19
N SER A 201 24.25 11.50 1.46
CA SER A 201 24.29 10.04 1.46
C SER A 201 24.52 9.40 2.84
N PRO A 202 25.52 9.83 3.65
CA PRO A 202 25.73 9.22 4.97
C PRO A 202 24.59 9.52 5.95
N LEU A 203 24.02 10.72 5.94
CA LEU A 203 22.92 11.08 6.85
C LEU A 203 21.62 10.36 6.47
N SER A 204 21.27 10.38 5.18
CA SER A 204 20.08 9.68 4.69
C SER A 204 20.22 8.17 4.82
N GLY A 205 21.40 7.62 4.56
CA GLY A 205 21.71 6.19 4.74
C GLY A 205 21.59 5.76 6.21
N GLY A 206 22.18 6.52 7.13
CA GLY A 206 22.05 6.26 8.56
C GLY A 206 20.59 6.33 9.05
N LEU A 207 19.86 7.37 8.62
CA LEU A 207 18.44 7.52 8.95
C LEU A 207 17.59 6.36 8.41
N PHE A 208 17.83 5.97 7.15
CA PHE A 208 17.15 4.84 6.52
C PHE A 208 17.43 3.53 7.25
N LEU A 209 18.68 3.26 7.66
CA LEU A 209 19.05 2.06 8.39
C LEU A 209 18.35 1.99 9.74
N VAL A 210 18.37 3.07 10.53
CA VAL A 210 17.69 3.13 11.83
C VAL A 210 16.19 2.88 11.67
N ALA A 211 15.55 3.54 10.70
CA ALA A 211 14.13 3.37 10.44
C ALA A 211 13.80 1.95 9.94
N SER A 212 14.65 1.37 9.08
CA SER A 212 14.52 -0.01 8.60
C SER A 212 14.65 -1.02 9.74
N SER A 213 15.60 -0.81 10.66
CA SER A 213 15.73 -1.64 11.87
C SER A 213 14.47 -1.58 12.73
N LEU A 214 13.89 -0.38 12.92
CA LEU A 214 12.62 -0.22 13.65
C LEU A 214 11.46 -0.95 12.95
N GLY A 215 11.34 -0.79 11.63
CA GLY A 215 10.30 -1.44 10.83
C GLY A 215 10.38 -2.97 10.89
N LEU A 216 11.57 -3.54 10.66
CA LEU A 216 11.81 -4.97 10.73
C LEU A 216 11.60 -5.52 12.15
N TRP A 217 12.10 -4.82 13.18
CA TRP A 217 11.87 -5.21 14.57
C TRP A 217 10.38 -5.22 14.91
N SER A 218 9.62 -4.24 14.40
CA SER A 218 8.16 -4.17 14.58
C SER A 218 7.46 -5.34 13.88
N GLY A 219 7.85 -5.66 12.64
CA GLY A 219 7.32 -6.78 11.85
C GLY A 219 7.54 -8.12 12.52
N ILE A 220 8.78 -8.39 12.92
CA ILE A 220 9.18 -9.60 13.62
C ILE A 220 8.46 -9.72 14.97
N THR A 221 8.36 -8.62 15.72
CA THR A 221 7.65 -8.62 17.01
C THR A 221 6.18 -8.98 16.83
N MET A 222 5.52 -8.43 15.81
CA MET A 222 4.14 -8.76 15.50
C MET A 222 3.97 -10.21 15.06
N ALA A 223 4.87 -10.71 14.21
CA ALA A 223 4.89 -12.10 13.75
C ALA A 223 5.07 -13.11 14.90
N ILE A 224 5.96 -12.81 15.86
CA ILE A 224 6.31 -13.73 16.95
C ILE A 224 5.34 -13.62 18.13
N ARG A 225 4.90 -12.41 18.49
CA ARG A 225 4.10 -12.16 19.71
C ARG A 225 2.60 -12.03 19.43
N GLY A 226 2.24 -11.73 18.18
CA GLY A 226 0.85 -11.54 17.76
C GLY A 226 0.18 -12.79 17.20
N ASP A 227 0.92 -13.87 16.92
CA ASP A 227 0.47 -15.08 16.21
C ASP A 227 -0.12 -14.80 14.80
N GLY A 228 0.28 -13.70 14.16
CA GLY A 228 -0.20 -13.30 12.83
C GLY A 228 0.70 -12.22 12.20
N THR A 229 0.30 -11.67 11.05
CA THR A 229 1.06 -10.65 10.31
C THR A 229 0.54 -9.24 10.60
N PRO A 230 1.30 -8.19 10.25
CA PRO A 230 0.82 -6.81 10.30
C PRO A 230 -0.29 -6.46 9.31
N LEU A 231 -0.55 -7.29 8.29
CA LEU A 231 -1.58 -6.97 7.31
C LEU A 231 -3.00 -7.28 7.82
N PRO A 232 -4.00 -6.51 7.34
CA PRO A 232 -5.42 -6.84 7.53
C PRO A 232 -5.75 -8.28 7.11
N THR A 233 -5.06 -8.79 6.08
CA THR A 233 -5.36 -10.09 5.48
C THR A 233 -5.02 -11.30 6.35
N ALA A 234 -4.20 -11.12 7.39
CA ALA A 234 -3.87 -12.12 8.40
C ALA A 234 -3.46 -11.43 9.71
N THR A 235 -4.35 -10.64 10.29
CA THR A 235 -4.04 -9.77 11.45
C THR A 235 -3.81 -10.59 12.72
N ALA A 236 -2.81 -10.17 13.51
CA ALA A 236 -2.48 -10.75 14.80
C ALA A 236 -3.73 -10.90 15.71
N PRO A 237 -4.11 -12.11 16.16
CA PRO A 237 -5.20 -12.32 17.12
C PRO A 237 -5.00 -11.63 18.47
N ARG A 238 -3.75 -11.36 18.86
CA ARG A 238 -3.40 -10.82 20.18
C ARG A 238 -2.97 -9.36 20.10
N LEU A 239 -3.29 -8.61 21.15
CA LEU A 239 -2.78 -7.25 21.30
C LEU A 239 -1.27 -7.30 21.57
N VAL A 240 -0.47 -6.76 20.66
CA VAL A 240 0.99 -6.75 20.77
C VAL A 240 1.44 -5.46 21.46
N ILE A 241 1.92 -5.60 22.70
CA ILE A 241 2.50 -4.50 23.50
C ILE A 241 4.00 -4.73 23.81
N ALA A 242 4.65 -5.59 23.02
CA ALA A 242 6.06 -5.97 23.19
C ALA A 242 6.97 -5.31 22.14
N GLY A 243 8.29 -5.43 22.31
CA GLY A 243 9.27 -4.91 21.35
C GLY A 243 9.12 -3.40 21.14
N PRO A 244 9.09 -2.87 19.91
CA PRO A 244 8.90 -1.45 19.64
C PRO A 244 7.56 -0.88 20.16
N TYR A 245 6.53 -1.73 20.23
CA TYR A 245 5.18 -1.33 20.64
C TYR A 245 5.11 -0.89 22.10
N ARG A 246 6.13 -1.16 22.93
CA ARG A 246 6.19 -0.63 24.31
C ARG A 246 6.52 0.87 24.36
N TYR A 247 7.06 1.43 23.28
CA TYR A 247 7.51 2.81 23.21
C TYR A 247 6.57 3.69 22.39
N VAL A 248 6.04 3.16 21.28
CA VAL A 248 5.20 3.91 20.34
C VAL A 248 4.10 2.98 19.84
N ARG A 249 2.86 3.48 19.71
CA ARG A 249 1.73 2.61 19.31
C ARG A 249 1.79 2.13 17.87
N ASN A 250 2.32 2.96 16.96
CA ASN A 250 2.52 2.56 15.57
C ASN A 250 3.97 2.76 15.10
N PRO A 251 4.90 1.89 15.55
CA PRO A 251 6.30 1.97 15.19
C PRO A 251 6.55 1.64 13.71
N MET A 252 5.67 0.86 13.06
CA MET A 252 5.77 0.59 11.61
C MET A 252 5.44 1.82 10.76
N ALA A 253 4.35 2.52 11.07
CA ALA A 253 4.00 3.76 10.36
C ALA A 253 5.10 4.80 10.55
N LEU A 254 5.64 4.94 11.77
CA LEU A 254 6.78 5.82 12.04
C LEU A 254 8.00 5.44 11.20
N ALA A 255 8.37 4.15 11.16
CA ALA A 255 9.47 3.65 10.35
C ALA A 255 9.26 3.99 8.86
N GLY A 256 8.09 3.71 8.29
CA GLY A 256 7.79 3.97 6.88
C GLY A 256 7.88 5.45 6.50
N ILE A 257 7.38 6.35 7.36
CA ILE A 257 7.47 7.80 7.13
C ILE A 257 8.93 8.26 7.14
N VAL A 258 9.70 7.84 8.14
CA VAL A 258 11.12 8.21 8.25
C VAL A 258 11.94 7.62 7.10
N GLN A 259 11.63 6.40 6.65
CA GLN A 259 12.22 5.80 5.45
C GLN A 259 11.91 6.63 4.20
N GLY A 260 10.65 7.05 4.01
CA GLY A 260 10.26 7.89 2.88
C GLY A 260 10.98 9.25 2.87
N ILE A 261 11.12 9.88 4.03
CA ILE A 261 11.91 11.11 4.20
C ILE A 261 13.39 10.85 3.88
N ALA A 262 13.96 9.76 4.38
CA ALA A 262 15.34 9.38 4.11
C ALA A 262 15.59 9.11 2.62
N VAL A 263 14.65 8.47 1.92
CA VAL A 263 14.73 8.26 0.46
C VAL A 263 14.64 9.58 -0.29
N GLY A 264 13.69 10.45 0.05
CA GLY A 264 13.60 11.78 -0.58
C GLY A 264 14.85 12.63 -0.32
N TRP A 265 15.42 12.51 0.88
CA TRP A 265 16.70 13.15 1.20
C TRP A 265 17.85 12.58 0.37
N PHE A 266 17.98 11.26 0.31
CA PHE A 266 19.01 10.60 -0.50
C PHE A 266 18.93 11.03 -1.97
N LEU A 267 17.72 11.09 -2.54
CA LEU A 267 17.47 11.48 -3.93
C LEU A 267 17.56 13.00 -4.18
N GLY A 268 17.71 13.83 -3.14
CA GLY A 268 17.71 15.29 -3.29
C GLY A 268 16.35 15.86 -3.72
N SER A 269 15.26 15.17 -3.38
CA SER A 269 13.91 15.44 -3.90
C SER A 269 12.95 15.90 -2.81
N LEU A 270 12.68 17.22 -2.78
CA LEU A 270 11.62 17.78 -1.93
C LEU A 270 10.23 17.19 -2.24
N PRO A 271 9.85 16.94 -3.51
CA PRO A 271 8.58 16.26 -3.81
C PRO A 271 8.45 14.88 -3.17
N VAL A 272 9.53 14.08 -3.12
CA VAL A 272 9.50 12.77 -2.44
C VAL A 272 9.34 12.91 -0.93
N ILE A 273 10.01 13.89 -0.31
CA ILE A 273 9.84 14.19 1.12
C ILE A 273 8.39 14.62 1.40
N ALA A 274 7.85 15.52 0.57
CA ALA A 274 6.47 15.98 0.68
C ALA A 274 5.48 14.82 0.51
N TYR A 275 5.71 13.92 -0.44
CA TYR A 275 4.94 12.69 -0.62
C TYR A 275 4.92 11.81 0.64
N ALA A 276 6.08 11.60 1.29
CA ALA A 276 6.14 10.83 2.53
C ALA A 276 5.33 11.47 3.67
N LEU A 277 5.40 12.80 3.80
CA LEU A 277 4.62 13.55 4.78
C LEU A 277 3.12 13.54 4.48
N CYS A 278 2.73 13.69 3.20
CA CYS A 278 1.34 13.53 2.77
C CYS A 278 0.82 12.13 3.08
N GLY A 279 1.63 11.10 2.86
CA GLY A 279 1.32 9.72 3.25
C GLY A 279 1.07 9.58 4.75
N ALA A 280 1.87 10.24 5.59
CA ALA A 280 1.66 10.28 7.04
C ALA A 280 0.30 10.90 7.42
N VAL A 281 -0.06 12.02 6.79
CA VAL A 281 -1.35 12.70 7.00
C VAL A 281 -2.50 11.81 6.56
N VAL A 282 -2.43 11.24 5.35
CA VAL A 282 -3.46 10.33 4.82
C VAL A 282 -3.65 9.14 5.74
N TRP A 283 -2.56 8.51 6.18
CA TRP A 283 -2.63 7.40 7.12
C TRP A 283 -3.26 7.83 8.45
N HIS A 284 -2.87 8.98 9.00
CA HIS A 284 -3.39 9.49 10.27
C HIS A 284 -4.89 9.82 10.22
N VAL A 285 -5.37 10.36 9.10
CA VAL A 285 -6.76 10.80 8.94
C VAL A 285 -7.68 9.65 8.54
N PHE A 286 -7.25 8.74 7.66
CA PHE A 286 -8.14 7.75 7.07
C PHE A 286 -7.90 6.32 7.56
N VAL A 287 -6.63 5.93 7.77
CA VAL A 287 -6.29 4.53 8.11
C VAL A 287 -6.34 4.32 9.62
N ARG A 288 -5.68 5.20 10.38
CA ARG A 288 -5.62 5.13 11.84
C ARG A 288 -7.01 4.99 12.49
N PRO A 289 -8.05 5.79 12.17
CA PRO A 289 -9.34 5.66 12.85
C PRO A 289 -10.00 4.30 12.63
N VAL A 290 -9.78 3.69 11.45
CA VAL A 290 -10.30 2.35 11.14
C VAL A 290 -9.56 1.30 11.95
N GLU A 291 -8.23 1.38 12.01
CA GLU A 291 -7.39 0.47 12.80
C GLU A 291 -7.66 0.59 14.30
N GLU A 292 -7.68 1.80 14.86
CA GLU A 292 -7.94 2.01 16.30
C GLU A 292 -9.36 1.57 16.69
N ARG A 293 -10.34 1.74 15.79
CA ARG A 293 -11.70 1.22 16.01
C ARG A 293 -11.74 -0.31 16.01
N ASP A 294 -11.01 -0.97 15.10
CA ASP A 294 -10.89 -2.44 15.10
C ASP A 294 -10.25 -2.95 16.39
N LEU A 295 -9.12 -2.33 16.80
CA LEU A 295 -8.43 -2.67 18.03
C LEU A 295 -9.32 -2.47 19.27
N GLN A 296 -10.09 -1.39 19.31
CA GLN A 296 -11.05 -1.12 20.40
C GLN A 296 -12.17 -2.16 20.44
N LEU A 297 -12.72 -2.56 19.29
CA LEU A 297 -13.77 -3.57 19.20
C LEU A 297 -13.27 -4.96 19.64
N ARG A 298 -12.01 -5.30 19.35
CA ARG A 298 -11.44 -6.63 19.62
C ARG A 298 -10.86 -6.77 21.02
N PHE A 299 -10.23 -5.72 21.55
CA PHE A 299 -9.45 -5.78 22.79
C PHE A 299 -9.98 -4.88 23.92
N GLY A 300 -10.97 -4.02 23.64
CA GLY A 300 -11.72 -3.28 24.65
C GLY A 300 -10.85 -2.53 25.67
N ALA A 301 -10.98 -2.90 26.95
CA ALA A 301 -10.33 -2.23 28.08
C ALA A 301 -8.78 -2.35 28.05
N ASP A 302 -8.24 -3.46 27.54
CA ASP A 302 -6.80 -3.68 27.48
C ASP A 302 -6.16 -2.71 26.48
N TYR A 303 -6.79 -2.53 25.32
CA TYR A 303 -6.35 -1.53 24.35
C TYR A 303 -6.48 -0.11 24.90
N HIS A 304 -7.58 0.21 25.59
CA HIS A 304 -7.73 1.52 26.22
C HIS A 304 -6.65 1.80 27.27
N ARG A 305 -6.27 0.81 28.08
CA ARG A 305 -5.16 0.92 29.05
C ARG A 305 -3.84 1.17 28.32
N TYR A 306 -3.57 0.41 27.27
CA TYR A 306 -2.38 0.60 26.43
C TYR A 306 -2.33 2.02 25.83
N GLN A 307 -3.45 2.52 25.29
CA GLN A 307 -3.55 3.86 24.72
C GLN A 307 -3.24 4.99 25.70
N LYS A 308 -3.51 4.80 27.00
CA LYS A 308 -3.18 5.79 28.04
C LYS A 308 -1.69 5.88 28.35
N HIS A 309 -0.96 4.78 28.21
CA HIS A 309 0.45 4.69 28.60
C HIS A 309 1.42 4.90 27.44
N VAL A 310 1.00 4.56 26.21
CA VAL A 310 1.86 4.64 25.02
C VAL A 310 1.26 5.63 24.02
N ARG A 311 2.08 6.59 23.59
CA ARG A 311 1.67 7.62 22.62
C ARG A 311 1.76 7.08 21.19
N LEU A 312 1.03 7.72 20.28
CA LEU A 312 0.94 7.28 18.90
C LEU A 312 2.26 7.46 18.11
N TRP A 313 2.90 8.61 18.27
CA TRP A 313 4.07 9.02 17.47
C TRP A 313 5.33 9.26 18.30
N ILE A 314 5.18 9.64 19.55
CA ILE A 314 6.28 10.06 20.42
C ILE A 314 6.66 8.91 21.34
N PRO A 315 7.94 8.48 21.38
CA PRO A 315 8.38 7.45 22.31
C PRO A 315 8.04 7.79 23.77
N THR A 316 7.45 6.85 24.48
CA THR A 316 7.20 6.92 25.93
C THR A 316 8.17 6.03 26.69
N VAL A 317 8.39 6.33 27.97
CA VAL A 317 9.10 5.41 28.88
C VAL A 317 8.26 4.13 29.01
N PRO A 318 8.87 2.93 28.90
CA PRO A 318 8.12 1.68 28.92
C PRO A 318 7.40 1.49 30.26
N PHE A 319 6.10 1.20 30.20
CA PHE A 319 5.27 0.86 31.35
C PHE A 319 5.13 -0.67 31.42
N PHE A 320 5.41 -1.26 32.58
CA PHE A 320 5.30 -2.70 32.86
C PHE A 320 4.18 -2.96 33.86
#